data_AF-A0A538ATG2-F1
#
_entry.id   AF-A0A538ATG2-F1
#
_cell.length_a   1.000
_cell.length_b   1.000
_cell.length_c   1.000
_cell.angle_alpha   90.00
_cell.angle_beta   90.00
_cell.angle_gamma   90.00
#
_symmetry.space_group_name_H-M   'P 1'
#
loop_
_entity.id
_entity.type
_entity.pdbx_description
1 polymer ?
#
loop_
_entity_poly.entity_id
_entity_poly.type
_entity_poly.pdbx_seq_one_letter_code
_entity_poly.pdbx_strand_id
1 'polypeptide(L)'
;TLKGLPFAYNRDLQEDKEPLFDSVDQAQLALSALSGLLASARFDIERMAEAADSPAAAAIDLAEYLVEKGVPFREAHGVVAGLVRDSL
;
A
#
# COMPACT_ATOMS: atom_id res chain seq x y z
N THR A 1 14.62 27.44 1.51
CA THR A 1 14.90 28.66 2.29
C THR A 1 15.96 28.44 3.37
N LEU A 2 15.94 27.32 4.12
CA LEU A 2 16.81 27.16 5.31
C LEU A 2 18.25 26.65 5.07
N LYS A 3 18.49 25.87 4.00
CA LYS A 3 19.81 25.25 3.76
C LYS A 3 20.89 26.32 3.55
N GLY A 4 21.93 26.30 4.39
CA GLY A 4 23.10 27.17 4.26
C GLY A 4 22.94 28.57 4.88
N LEU A 5 21.88 28.81 5.64
CA LEU A 5 21.66 30.08 6.34
C LEU A 5 22.63 30.20 7.54
N PRO A 6 23.43 31.28 7.65
CA PRO A 6 24.28 31.50 8.81
C PRO A 6 23.45 31.89 10.04
N PHE A 7 23.99 31.67 11.24
CA PHE A 7 23.38 32.20 12.46
C PHE A 7 23.54 33.74 12.54
N ALA A 8 22.62 34.49 13.15
CA ALA A 8 21.37 34.08 13.81
C ALA A 8 20.12 34.41 12.97
N TYR A 9 19.34 35.44 13.30
CA TYR A 9 18.15 35.83 12.54
C TYR A 9 18.54 36.36 11.15
N ASN A 10 17.86 35.86 10.11
CA ASN A 10 17.91 36.36 8.75
C ASN A 10 16.48 36.63 8.27
N ARG A 11 16.30 37.65 7.41
CA ARG A 11 14.98 38.01 6.88
C ARG A 11 14.34 36.88 6.06
N ASP A 12 15.16 36.02 5.46
CA ASP A 12 14.76 34.79 4.77
C ASP A 12 13.89 33.86 5.64
N LEU A 13 14.00 33.96 6.98
CA LEU A 13 13.14 33.23 7.92
C LEU A 13 11.70 33.77 7.95
N GLN A 14 11.36 34.81 7.20
CA GLN A 14 9.96 35.23 7.02
C GLN A 14 9.18 34.25 6.12
N GLU A 15 9.88 33.55 5.22
CA GLU A 15 9.34 32.61 4.24
C GLU A 15 8.94 31.24 4.82
N ASP A 16 9.01 31.05 6.14
CA ASP A 16 8.66 29.79 6.80
C ASP A 16 7.14 29.61 7.00
N LYS A 17 6.40 30.71 7.17
CA LYS A 17 5.00 30.73 7.57
C LYS A 17 4.06 30.35 6.44
N GLU A 18 4.19 31.02 5.29
CA GLU A 18 3.30 30.82 4.14
C GLU A 18 3.26 29.35 3.69
N PRO A 19 4.38 28.66 3.42
CA PRO A 19 4.34 27.26 3.01
C PRO A 19 3.86 26.32 4.11
N LEU A 20 4.13 26.65 5.39
CA LEU A 20 3.64 25.86 6.52
C LEU A 20 2.11 25.97 6.65
N PHE A 21 1.58 27.18 6.62
CA PHE A 21 0.15 27.44 6.76
C PHE A 21 -0.62 26.84 5.58
N ASP A 22 -0.16 27.06 4.34
CA ASP A 22 -0.78 26.45 3.17
C ASP A 22 -0.79 24.91 3.27
N SER A 23 0.33 24.30 3.65
CA SER A 23 0.40 22.84 3.81
C SER A 23 -0.57 22.32 4.87
N VAL A 24 -0.70 23.01 6.01
CA VAL A 24 -1.62 22.63 7.08
C VAL A 24 -3.08 22.78 6.62
N ASP A 25 -3.42 23.88 5.97
CA ASP A 25 -4.77 24.14 5.48
C ASP A 25 -5.18 23.09 4.42
N GLN A 26 -4.30 22.78 3.47
CA GLN A 26 -4.54 21.74 2.47
C GLN A 26 -4.69 20.36 3.11
N ALA A 27 -3.84 20.00 4.07
CA ALA A 27 -3.92 18.72 4.76
C ALA A 27 -5.25 18.59 5.53
N GLN A 28 -5.69 19.64 6.23
CA GLN A 28 -6.96 19.63 6.96
C GLN A 28 -8.17 19.46 6.03
N LEU A 29 -8.18 20.17 4.90
CA LEU A 29 -9.23 20.05 3.90
C LEU A 29 -9.26 18.65 3.27
N ALA A 30 -8.10 18.12 2.89
CA ALA A 30 -7.98 16.79 2.30
C ALA A 30 -8.45 15.71 3.27
N LEU A 31 -8.04 15.77 4.55
CA LEU A 31 -8.45 14.80 5.56
C LEU A 31 -9.96 14.84 5.82
N SER A 32 -10.55 16.04 5.86
CA SER A 32 -12.00 16.21 6.02
C SER A 32 -12.77 15.59 4.84
N ALA A 33 -12.31 15.84 3.62
CA ALA A 33 -12.90 15.26 2.41
C ALA A 33 -12.76 13.72 2.38
N LEU A 34 -11.56 13.20 2.69
CA LEU A 34 -11.30 11.75 2.74
C LEU A 34 -12.15 11.06 3.81
N SER A 35 -12.33 11.69 4.98
CA SER A 35 -13.21 11.15 6.03
C SER A 35 -14.65 11.01 5.53
N GLY A 36 -15.19 12.02 4.84
CA GLY A 36 -16.53 11.96 4.25
C GLY A 36 -16.63 10.91 3.14
N LEU A 37 -15.62 10.83 2.26
CA LEU A 37 -15.52 9.84 1.21
C LEU A 37 -15.58 8.43 1.79
N LEU A 38 -14.72 8.10 2.76
CA LEU A 38 -14.66 6.77 3.36
C LEU A 38 -15.93 6.43 4.14
N ALA A 39 -16.50 7.38 4.88
CA ALA A 39 -17.75 7.16 5.60
C ALA A 39 -18.94 6.89 4.66
N SER A 40 -18.92 7.48 3.47
CA SER A 40 -19.98 7.32 2.46
C SER A 40 -19.74 6.16 1.50
N ALA A 41 -18.52 5.60 1.47
CA ALA A 41 -18.15 4.55 0.54
C ALA A 41 -19.06 3.32 0.67
N ARG A 42 -19.28 2.65 -0.45
CA ARG A 42 -19.94 1.34 -0.53
C ARG A 42 -18.99 0.41 -1.25
N PHE A 43 -18.69 -0.70 -0.60
CA PHE A 43 -17.81 -1.73 -1.11
C PHE A 43 -18.66 -2.89 -1.60
N ASP A 44 -18.45 -3.29 -2.85
CA ASP A 44 -19.04 -4.49 -3.42
C ASP A 44 -18.20 -5.69 -2.99
N ILE A 45 -18.58 -6.30 -1.87
CA ILE A 45 -17.80 -7.37 -1.25
C ILE A 45 -17.77 -8.61 -2.14
N GLU A 46 -18.85 -8.90 -2.86
CA GLU A 46 -18.92 -10.05 -3.77
C GLU A 46 -17.93 -9.89 -4.92
N ARG A 47 -17.94 -8.71 -5.57
CA ARG A 47 -16.98 -8.41 -6.64
C ARG A 47 -15.54 -8.35 -6.14
N MET A 48 -15.32 -7.84 -4.93
CA MET A 48 -13.99 -7.83 -4.31
C MET A 48 -13.50 -9.24 -4.02
N ALA A 49 -14.37 -10.14 -3.56
CA ALA A 49 -14.04 -11.53 -3.31
C ALA A 49 -13.77 -12.28 -4.61
N GLU A 50 -14.59 -12.11 -5.64
CA GLU A 50 -14.37 -12.71 -6.97
C GLU A 50 -13.03 -12.26 -7.58
N ALA A 51 -12.68 -10.98 -7.45
CA ALA A 51 -11.40 -10.47 -7.92
C ALA A 51 -10.20 -10.99 -7.11
N ALA A 52 -10.40 -11.29 -5.82
CA ALA A 52 -9.38 -11.87 -4.95
C ALA A 52 -9.23 -13.38 -5.15
N ASP A 53 -10.27 -14.06 -5.63
CA ASP A 53 -10.29 -15.49 -5.93
C ASP A 53 -9.52 -15.81 -7.22
N SER A 54 -8.21 -15.54 -7.18
CA SER A 54 -7.29 -15.80 -8.27
C SER A 54 -6.61 -17.16 -8.07
N PRO A 55 -6.64 -18.04 -9.09
CA PRO A 55 -5.90 -19.31 -9.06
C PRO A 55 -4.39 -19.13 -8.80
N ALA A 56 -3.82 -17.98 -9.18
CA ALA A 56 -2.42 -17.67 -8.95
C ALA A 56 -2.12 -17.36 -7.46
N ALA A 57 -3.06 -16.75 -6.73
CA ALA A 57 -2.91 -16.50 -5.30
C ALA A 57 -2.95 -17.82 -4.52
N ALA A 58 -3.92 -18.69 -4.82
CA ALA A 58 -4.02 -20.01 -4.20
C ALA A 58 -2.79 -20.89 -4.45
N ALA A 59 -2.14 -20.76 -5.61
CA ALA A 59 -0.89 -21.46 -5.92
C ALA A 59 0.26 -21.02 -5.00
N ILE A 60 0.38 -19.72 -4.73
CA ILE A 60 1.41 -19.19 -3.82
C ILE A 60 1.18 -19.74 -2.41
N ASP A 61 -0.05 -19.67 -1.90
CA ASP A 61 -0.41 -20.19 -0.57
C ASP A 61 -0.07 -21.68 -0.43
N LEU A 62 -0.33 -22.48 -1.47
CA LEU A 62 -0.01 -23.90 -1.46
C LEU A 62 1.50 -24.17 -1.47
N ALA A 63 2.27 -23.37 -2.20
CA ALA A 63 3.73 -23.50 -2.23
C ALA A 63 4.33 -23.12 -0.86
N GLU A 64 3.84 -22.06 -0.23
CA GLU A 64 4.24 -21.65 1.12
C GLU A 64 3.87 -22.71 2.16
N TYR A 65 2.66 -23.27 2.08
CA TYR A 65 2.24 -24.37 2.96
C TYR A 65 3.19 -25.58 2.89
N LEU A 66 3.62 -25.98 1.67
CA LEU A 66 4.57 -27.08 1.51
C LEU A 66 5.94 -26.74 2.12
N VAL A 67 6.38 -25.49 1.99
CA VAL A 67 7.62 -25.02 2.61
C VAL A 67 7.56 -25.07 4.13
N GLU A 68 6.43 -24.65 4.73
CA GLU A 68 6.22 -24.78 6.17
C GLU A 68 6.22 -26.23 6.65
N LYS A 69 5.80 -27.18 5.79
CA LYS A 69 5.89 -28.62 6.05
C LYS A 69 7.28 -29.22 5.83
N GLY A 70 8.27 -28.40 5.47
CA GLY A 70 9.67 -28.79 5.34
C GLY A 70 10.10 -29.14 3.91
N VAL A 71 9.26 -28.89 2.90
CA VAL A 71 9.64 -29.08 1.49
C VAL A 71 10.54 -27.91 1.05
N PRO A 72 11.71 -28.14 0.44
CA PRO A 72 12.51 -27.06 -0.11
C PRO A 72 11.72 -26.22 -1.13
N PHE A 73 11.84 -24.90 -1.07
CA PHE A 73 11.06 -23.97 -1.92
C PHE A 73 11.06 -24.34 -3.41
N ARG A 74 12.22 -24.73 -3.96
CA ARG A 74 12.33 -25.12 -5.39
C ARG A 74 11.44 -26.32 -5.74
N GLU A 75 11.32 -27.27 -4.83
CA GLU A 75 10.50 -28.47 -5.00
C GLU A 75 9.02 -28.14 -4.81
N ALA A 76 8.68 -27.39 -3.75
CA ALA A 76 7.31 -26.91 -3.51
C ALA A 76 6.78 -26.12 -4.72
N HIS A 77 7.55 -25.16 -5.23
CA HIS A 77 7.20 -24.39 -6.42
C HIS A 77 7.06 -25.28 -7.67
N GLY A 78 7.90 -26.31 -7.82
CA GLY A 78 7.81 -27.26 -8.92
C GLY A 78 6.54 -28.11 -8.88
N VAL A 79 6.19 -28.62 -7.70
CA VAL A 79 4.97 -29.41 -7.45
C VAL A 79 3.73 -28.57 -7.77
N VAL A 80 3.63 -27.37 -7.21
CA VAL A 80 2.49 -26.48 -7.44
C VAL A 80 2.39 -26.03 -8.90
N ALA A 81 3.51 -25.70 -9.54
CA ALA A 81 3.50 -25.36 -10.97
C ALA A 81 3.06 -26.54 -11.86
N GLY A 82 3.24 -27.78 -11.42
CA GLY A 82 2.64 -28.96 -12.03
C GLY A 82 1.11 -28.94 -11.88
N LEU A 83 0.63 -28.83 -10.65
CA LEU A 83 -0.80 -28.81 -10.33
C LEU A 83 -1.57 -27.70 -11.06
N VAL A 84 -1.02 -26.48 -11.09
CA VAL A 84 -1.64 -25.34 -11.79
C VAL A 84 -1.78 -25.61 -13.29
N ARG A 85 -0.75 -26.20 -13.92
CA ARG A 85 -0.77 -26.54 -15.34
C ARG A 85 -1.84 -27.57 -15.68
N ASP A 86 -2.08 -28.51 -14.77
CA ASP A 86 -3.04 -29.60 -14.97
C ASP A 86 -4.49 -29.19 -14.63
N SER A 87 -4.68 -28.08 -13.90
CA SER A 87 -5.98 -27.55 -13.46
C SER A 87 -6.59 -26.48 -14.38
N LEU A 88 -5.83 -25.98 -15.35
CA LEU A 88 -6.26 -25.02 -16.38
C LEU A 88 -6.71 -25.74 -17.66
#